data_AF-X1N9X1-F1
#
_entry.id   AF-X1N9X1-F1
#
_cell.length_a   1.000
_cell.length_b   1.000
_cell.length_c   1.000
_cell.angle_alpha   90.00
_cell.angle_beta   90.00
_cell.angle_gamma   90.00
#
_symmetry.space_group_name_H-M   'P 1'
#
loop_
_entity.id
_entity.type
_entity.pdbx_description
1 polymer ?
#
loop_
_entity_poly.entity_id
_entity_poly.type
_entity_poly.pdbx_seq_one_letter_code
_entity_poly.pdbx_strand_id
1 'polypeptide(L)'
;KSQEEYILKNEETYRVFKYINENSPPEAKVWVAYETRTFYCDRPYVTFLKLGRASSAEEFLVQLKRAGITHFVFNQGLWQVRHGEQSKYPELIEKIKSQYLDTVYEKDSFVIWRLSYPSNLVE
;
A
#
# COMPACT_ATOMS: atom_id res chain seq x y z
N LYS A 1 19.19 -20.48 -15.87
CA LYS A 1 18.11 -19.62 -15.33
C LYS A 1 17.76 -20.14 -13.96
N SER A 2 17.88 -19.33 -12.92
CA SER A 2 17.50 -19.72 -11.56
C SER A 2 15.97 -19.71 -11.40
N GLN A 3 15.46 -20.40 -10.37
CA GLN A 3 14.05 -20.36 -10.01
C GLN A 3 13.59 -18.92 -9.69
N GLU A 4 14.44 -18.15 -9.01
CA GLU A 4 14.15 -16.76 -8.68
C GLU A 4 14.05 -15.86 -9.91
N GLU A 5 14.95 -16.00 -10.89
CA GLU A 5 14.87 -15.25 -12.16
C GLU A 5 13.55 -15.53 -12.89
N TYR A 6 13.06 -16.77 -12.83
CA TYR A 6 11.77 -17.12 -13.41
C TYR A 6 10.61 -16.45 -12.67
N ILE A 7 10.59 -16.51 -11.34
CA ILE A 7 9.52 -15.88 -10.54
C ILE A 7 9.55 -14.36 -10.73
N LEU A 8 10.73 -13.73 -10.66
CA LEU A 8 10.91 -12.30 -10.94
C LEU A 8 10.39 -11.90 -12.30
N LYS A 9 10.45 -12.77 -13.31
CA LYS A 9 9.94 -12.45 -14.64
C LYS A 9 8.42 -12.61 -14.74
N ASN A 10 7.85 -13.64 -14.09
CA ASN A 10 6.48 -14.08 -14.35
C ASN A 10 5.47 -13.73 -13.25
N GLU A 11 5.91 -13.39 -12.03
CA GLU A 11 5.02 -13.10 -10.90
C GLU A 11 5.25 -11.66 -10.42
N GLU A 12 4.38 -10.75 -10.85
CA GLU A 12 4.47 -9.32 -10.52
C GLU A 12 4.43 -9.10 -9.00
N THR A 13 3.60 -9.87 -8.30
CA THR A 13 3.40 -9.74 -6.85
C THR A 13 4.68 -10.06 -6.08
N TYR A 14 5.46 -11.02 -6.56
CA TYR A 14 6.76 -11.34 -5.96
C TYR A 14 7.72 -10.15 -6.06
N ARG A 15 7.79 -9.50 -7.23
CA ARG A 15 8.65 -8.30 -7.41
C ARG A 15 8.26 -7.18 -6.45
N VAL A 16 6.96 -6.93 -6.29
CA VAL A 16 6.41 -5.87 -5.42
C VAL A 16 6.77 -6.13 -3.96
N PHE A 17 6.54 -7.34 -3.47
CA PHE A 17 6.86 -7.66 -2.08
C PHE A 17 8.37 -7.82 -1.84
N LYS A 18 9.14 -8.30 -2.81
CA LYS A 18 10.61 -8.27 -2.74
C LYS A 18 11.11 -6.83 -2.55
N TYR A 19 10.57 -5.87 -3.30
CA TYR A 19 10.91 -4.45 -3.12
C TYR A 19 10.60 -3.97 -1.69
N ILE A 20 9.40 -4.24 -1.17
CA ILE A 20 9.04 -3.92 0.23
C ILE A 20 10.02 -4.55 1.21
N ASN A 21 10.31 -5.84 1.07
CA ASN A 21 11.15 -6.60 1.99
C ASN A 21 12.61 -6.12 1.99
N GLU A 22 13.10 -5.56 0.87
CA GLU A 22 14.46 -5.07 0.74
C GLU A 22 14.60 -3.58 1.09
N ASN A 23 13.54 -2.78 0.96
CA ASN A 23 13.62 -1.31 1.01
C ASN A 23 12.82 -0.66 2.14
N SER A 24 12.09 -1.44 2.95
CA SER A 24 11.39 -0.94 4.14
C SER A 24 12.02 -1.45 5.45
N PRO A 25 11.95 -0.69 6.55
CA PRO A 25 12.38 -1.18 7.86
C PRO A 25 11.64 -2.47 8.28
N PRO A 26 12.25 -3.38 9.06
CA PRO A 26 11.61 -4.61 9.52
C PRO A 26 10.27 -4.39 10.27
N GLU A 27 10.15 -3.28 10.98
CA GLU A 27 8.97 -2.85 11.73
C GLU A 27 7.87 -2.20 10.86
N ALA A 28 8.15 -1.97 9.58
CA ALA A 28 7.21 -1.34 8.66
C ALA A 28 5.93 -2.17 8.56
N LYS A 29 4.79 -1.60 8.98
CA LYS A 29 3.48 -2.22 8.76
C LYS A 29 2.87 -1.80 7.43
N VAL A 30 2.50 -2.78 6.62
CA VAL A 30 2.00 -2.59 5.26
C VAL A 30 0.48 -2.78 5.20
N TRP A 31 -0.24 -1.82 4.65
CA TRP A 31 -1.61 -2.06 4.21
C TRP A 31 -1.59 -2.53 2.75
N VAL A 32 -1.99 -3.78 2.52
CA VAL A 32 -2.11 -4.36 1.19
C VAL A 32 -3.55 -4.23 0.72
N ALA A 33 -3.79 -3.41 -0.29
CA ALA A 33 -5.10 -3.17 -0.88
C ALA A 33 -5.19 -3.81 -2.27
N TYR A 34 -6.31 -4.50 -2.52
CA TYR A 34 -6.63 -5.12 -3.81
C TYR A 34 -5.65 -6.21 -4.28
N GLU A 35 -4.94 -6.90 -3.39
CA GLU A 35 -4.09 -8.06 -3.74
C GLU A 35 -4.29 -9.21 -2.74
N THR A 36 -4.32 -10.45 -3.21
CA THR A 36 -4.56 -11.65 -2.37
C THR A 36 -3.29 -12.46 -2.16
N ARG A 37 -2.31 -12.40 -3.07
CA ARG A 37 -1.04 -13.15 -3.02
C ARG A 37 -0.02 -12.48 -2.09
N THR A 38 -0.40 -12.32 -0.82
CA THR A 38 0.38 -11.64 0.22
C THR A 38 1.50 -12.48 0.84
N PHE A 39 1.59 -13.76 0.50
CA PHE A 39 2.55 -14.71 1.09
C PHE A 39 4.03 -14.40 0.81
N TYR A 40 4.32 -13.46 -0.11
CA TYR A 40 5.67 -12.96 -0.36
C TYR A 40 6.06 -11.79 0.57
N CYS A 41 5.12 -11.24 1.34
CA CYS A 41 5.37 -10.11 2.23
C CYS A 41 6.05 -10.59 3.52
N ASP A 42 7.27 -10.12 3.78
CA ASP A 42 8.06 -10.40 4.99
C ASP A 42 8.02 -9.20 5.96
N ARG A 43 6.88 -8.53 6.02
CA ARG A 43 6.62 -7.40 6.90
C ARG A 43 5.28 -7.59 7.58
N PRO A 44 5.05 -7.04 8.78
CA PRO A 44 3.70 -6.99 9.35
C PRO A 44 2.73 -6.37 8.33
N TYR A 45 1.63 -7.04 8.02
CA TYR A 45 0.68 -6.52 7.05
C TYR A 45 -0.77 -6.72 7.47
N VAL A 46 -1.64 -5.90 6.88
CA VAL A 46 -3.09 -6.06 6.94
C VAL A 46 -3.66 -5.98 5.53
N THR A 47 -4.63 -6.83 5.22
CA THR A 47 -5.40 -6.79 3.96
C THR A 47 -6.75 -6.09 4.13
N PHE A 48 -7.16 -5.90 5.38
CA PHE A 48 -8.38 -5.22 5.77
C PHE A 48 -8.11 -4.34 6.98
N LEU A 49 -8.51 -3.07 6.89
CA LEU A 49 -8.54 -2.15 8.02
C LEU A 49 -9.99 -1.87 8.37
N LYS A 50 -10.35 -2.08 9.63
CA LYS A 50 -11.63 -1.62 10.17
C LYS A 50 -11.53 -0.13 10.47
N LEU A 51 -11.51 0.66 9.40
CA LEU A 51 -11.58 2.11 9.50
C LEU A 51 -12.99 2.49 9.96
N GLY A 52 -13.09 3.40 10.92
CA GLY A 52 -14.35 4.04 11.25
C GLY A 52 -14.84 4.88 10.08
N ARG A 53 -15.99 5.54 10.23
CA ARG A 53 -16.37 6.59 9.28
C ARG A 53 -15.39 7.77 9.45
N ALA A 54 -14.35 7.81 8.63
CA ALA A 54 -13.50 8.98 8.48
C ALA A 54 -14.20 9.95 7.52
N SER A 55 -14.54 11.13 8.02
CA SER A 55 -15.12 12.23 7.26
C SER A 55 -14.06 13.16 6.68
N SER A 56 -12.84 13.14 7.24
CA SER A 56 -11.72 13.99 6.83
C SER A 56 -10.42 13.22 6.56
N ALA A 57 -9.49 13.88 5.86
CA ALA A 57 -8.13 13.37 5.64
C ALA A 57 -7.38 13.15 6.97
N GLU A 58 -7.54 14.08 7.91
CA GLU A 58 -6.91 14.01 9.23
C GLU A 58 -7.43 12.82 10.04
N GLU A 59 -8.75 12.62 10.11
CA GLU A 59 -9.34 11.46 10.79
C GLU A 59 -8.85 10.13 10.19
N PHE A 60 -8.71 10.09 8.87
CA PHE A 60 -8.15 8.92 8.18
C PHE A 60 -6.69 8.69 8.55
N LEU A 61 -5.85 9.74 8.57
CA LEU A 61 -4.46 9.65 9.01
C LEU A 61 -4.35 9.19 10.47
N VAL A 62 -5.18 9.71 11.38
CA VAL A 62 -5.21 9.25 12.78
C VAL A 62 -5.53 7.76 12.87
N GLN A 63 -6.51 7.29 12.11
CA GLN A 63 -6.85 5.85 12.09
C GLN A 63 -5.71 5.00 11.53
N LEU A 64 -5.04 5.45 10.47
CA LEU A 64 -3.86 4.77 9.92
C LEU A 64 -2.72 4.75 10.95
N LYS A 65 -2.49 5.86 11.65
CA LYS A 65 -1.43 6.02 12.67
C LYS A 65 -1.67 5.09 13.85
N ARG A 66 -2.89 5.09 14.39
CA ARG A 66 -3.32 4.16 15.45
C ARG A 66 -3.21 2.70 15.01
N ALA A 67 -3.41 2.41 13.72
CA ALA A 67 -3.21 1.08 13.16
C ALA A 67 -1.73 0.75 12.90
N GLY A 68 -0.81 1.70 13.06
CA GLY A 68 0.63 1.57 12.85
C GLY A 68 1.05 1.49 11.39
N ILE A 69 0.20 1.89 10.44
CA ILE A 69 0.49 1.76 9.00
C ILE A 69 1.63 2.69 8.60
N THR A 70 2.56 2.17 7.81
CA THR A 70 3.72 2.95 7.32
C THR A 70 3.83 2.90 5.79
N HIS A 71 3.31 1.84 5.17
CA HIS A 71 3.38 1.64 3.74
C HIS A 71 2.05 1.11 3.20
N PHE A 72 1.78 1.43 1.94
CA PHE A 72 0.62 0.99 1.18
C PHE A 72 1.12 0.21 -0.01
N VAL A 73 0.62 -0.99 -0.23
CA VAL A 73 0.74 -1.70 -1.50
C VAL A 73 -0.63 -1.67 -2.14
N PHE A 74 -0.76 -1.02 -3.28
CA PHE A 74 -2.04 -0.87 -3.98
C PHE A 74 -1.96 -1.52 -5.36
N ASN A 75 -2.78 -2.55 -5.58
CA ASN A 75 -2.95 -3.15 -6.91
C ASN A 75 -3.99 -2.34 -7.70
N GLN A 76 -3.51 -1.41 -8.51
CA GLN A 76 -4.32 -0.56 -9.36
C GLN A 76 -5.04 -1.35 -10.47
N GLY A 77 -4.43 -2.40 -11.00
CA GLY A 77 -5.07 -3.25 -12.02
C GLY A 77 -6.33 -3.91 -11.48
N LEU A 78 -6.27 -4.52 -10.29
CA LEU A 78 -7.44 -5.13 -9.65
C LEU A 78 -8.48 -4.10 -9.19
N TRP A 79 -8.05 -2.89 -8.81
CA TRP A 79 -8.97 -1.78 -8.57
C TRP A 79 -9.73 -1.39 -9.85
N GLN A 80 -9.02 -1.17 -10.95
CA GLN A 80 -9.60 -0.80 -12.24
C GLN A 80 -10.54 -1.86 -12.80
N VAL A 81 -10.22 -3.15 -12.65
CA VAL A 81 -11.12 -4.26 -13.03
C VAL A 81 -12.43 -4.20 -12.24
N ARG A 82 -12.41 -3.79 -10.96
CA ARG A 82 -13.59 -3.74 -10.08
C ARG A 82 -14.39 -2.44 -10.20
N HIS A 83 -13.73 -1.34 -10.54
CA HIS A 83 -14.32 0.01 -10.43
C HIS A 83 -14.28 0.81 -11.74
N GLY A 84 -13.71 0.24 -12.81
CA GLY A 84 -13.57 0.85 -14.13
C GLY A 84 -12.16 1.42 -14.38
N GLU A 85 -11.72 1.42 -15.64
CA GLU A 85 -10.35 1.81 -16.03
C GLU A 85 -9.99 3.26 -15.66
N GLN A 86 -10.99 4.16 -15.69
CA GLN A 86 -10.83 5.58 -15.34
C GLN A 86 -11.13 5.88 -13.87
N SER A 87 -11.32 4.85 -13.03
CA SER A 87 -11.57 5.07 -11.61
C SER A 87 -10.34 5.68 -10.93
N LYS A 88 -10.58 6.77 -10.20
CA LYS A 88 -9.62 7.33 -9.25
C LYS A 88 -9.40 6.36 -8.09
N TYR A 89 -8.38 6.56 -7.26
CA TYR A 89 -8.23 5.79 -6.02
C TYR A 89 -9.44 6.02 -5.10
N PRO A 90 -9.65 5.15 -4.09
CA PRO A 90 -10.60 5.45 -3.01
C PRO A 90 -10.47 6.89 -2.52
N GLU A 91 -11.59 7.59 -2.33
CA GLU A 91 -11.62 9.03 -2.04
C GLU A 91 -10.69 9.45 -0.90
N LEU A 92 -10.62 8.64 0.17
CA LEU A 92 -9.73 8.90 1.30
C LEU A 92 -8.24 8.82 0.94
N ILE A 93 -7.85 7.92 0.02
CA ILE A 93 -6.48 7.86 -0.50
C ILE A 93 -6.20 9.10 -1.34
N GLU A 94 -7.10 9.49 -2.24
CA GLU A 94 -6.96 10.72 -3.04
C GLU A 94 -6.76 11.96 -2.15
N LYS A 95 -7.52 12.07 -1.05
CA LYS A 95 -7.44 13.19 -0.10
C LYS A 95 -6.08 13.31 0.59
N ILE A 96 -5.38 12.21 0.84
CA ILE A 96 -4.08 12.23 1.53
C ILE A 96 -2.89 12.14 0.56
N LYS A 97 -3.11 11.72 -0.70
CA LYS A 97 -2.06 11.32 -1.62
C LYS A 97 -1.01 12.41 -1.85
N SER A 98 -1.44 13.64 -2.15
CA SER A 98 -0.51 14.72 -2.53
C SER A 98 0.35 15.26 -1.38
N GLN A 99 -0.04 15.02 -0.13
CA GLN A 99 0.62 15.61 1.04
C GLN A 99 1.32 14.56 1.90
N TYR A 100 0.83 13.32 1.93
CA TYR A 100 1.24 12.33 2.92
C TYR A 100 1.73 11.02 2.31
N LEU A 101 1.59 10.82 1.00
CA LEU A 101 2.01 9.59 0.33
C LEU A 101 3.17 9.87 -0.63
N ASP A 102 4.34 9.33 -0.31
CA ASP A 102 5.49 9.32 -1.21
C ASP A 102 5.44 8.05 -2.08
N THR A 103 5.32 8.18 -3.40
CA THR A 103 5.47 7.03 -4.30
C THR A 103 6.92 6.55 -4.28
N VAL A 104 7.15 5.35 -3.72
CA VAL A 104 8.50 4.74 -3.66
C VAL A 104 8.69 3.66 -4.71
N TYR A 105 7.60 3.11 -5.25
CA TYR A 105 7.62 2.13 -6.33
C TYR A 105 6.36 2.27 -7.18
N GLU A 106 6.52 2.23 -8.49
CA GLU A 106 5.42 2.19 -9.46
C GLU A 106 5.85 1.33 -10.65
N LYS A 107 5.19 0.20 -10.82
CA LYS A 107 5.47 -0.73 -11.92
C LYS A 107 4.29 -1.66 -12.16
N ASP A 108 4.03 -1.94 -13.44
CA ASP A 108 2.95 -2.82 -13.88
C ASP A 108 1.61 -2.34 -13.28
N SER A 109 0.88 -3.23 -12.60
CA SER A 109 -0.40 -2.91 -11.95
C SER A 109 -0.26 -2.41 -10.50
N PHE A 110 0.94 -2.10 -10.01
CA PHE A 110 1.18 -1.82 -8.59
C PHE A 110 1.82 -0.47 -8.33
N VAL A 111 1.35 0.16 -7.25
CA VAL A 111 1.96 1.34 -6.64
C VAL A 111 2.25 1.04 -5.18
N ILE A 112 3.43 1.45 -4.72
CA ILE A 112 3.78 1.46 -3.30
C ILE A 112 3.92 2.91 -2.85
N TRP A 113 3.17 3.27 -1.80
CA TRP A 113 3.37 4.52 -1.10
C TRP A 113 3.99 4.30 0.27
N ARG A 114 4.95 5.16 0.62
CA ARG A 114 5.37 5.37 2.00
C ARG A 114 4.52 6.49 2.60
N LEU A 115 3.94 6.22 3.76
CA LEU A 115 3.09 7.18 4.48
C LEU A 115 3.93 8.02 5.44
N SER A 116 3.78 9.34 5.31
CA SER A 116 4.40 10.34 6.18
C SER A 116 3.33 11.00 7.03
N TYR A 117 3.49 10.98 8.35
CA TYR A 117 2.55 11.61 9.28
C TYR A 117 2.97 13.05 9.63
N PRO A 118 2.01 13.99 9.75
CA PRO A 118 2.29 15.28 10.36
C PRO A 118 2.83 15.12 11.79
N SER A 119 3.86 15.88 12.16
CA SER A 119 4.45 15.83 13.50
C SER A 119 3.46 16.25 14.60
N ASN A 120 2.47 17.08 14.26
CA ASN A 120 1.41 17.55 15.15
C ASN A 120 0.13 16.69 15.10
N LEU A 121 0.14 15.54 14.41
CA LEU A 121 -1.04 14.67 14.33
C LEU A 121 -1.30 14.02 15.70
N VAL A 122 -2.32 14.51 16.40
CA VAL A 122 -2.73 14.03 17.73
C VAL A 122 -3.56 12.76 17.57
N GLU A 123 -3.24 11.75 18.38
CA GLU A 123 -3.96 10.48 18.40
C GLU A 123 -5.26 10.54 19.18
#